data_AF-A0A2T0TC03-F1
#
_entry.id   AF-A0A2T0TC03-F1
#
_cell.length_a   1.000
_cell.length_b   1.000
_cell.length_c   1.000
_cell.angle_alpha   90.00
_cell.angle_beta   90.00
_cell.angle_gamma   90.00
#
_symmetry.space_group_name_H-M   'P 1'
#
loop_
_entity.id
_entity.type
_entity.pdbx_description
1 polymer ?
#
loop_
_entity_poly.entity_id
_entity_poly.type
_entity_poly.pdbx_seq_one_letter_code
_entity_poly.pdbx_strand_id
1 'polypeptide(L)'
;MEIAVQLDAVQALGEELTALAAELSGDADLCRSTAVSLATATPGEVAEHAGATGQAWVSLVDAVVGGAAAAGQTLLAAVHAYRLLDAAVSDRLLAQRVLSAAEATA
;
A
#
# COMPACT_ATOMS: atom_id res chain seq x y z
N MET A 1 3.19 7.04 28.82
CA MET A 1 2.77 7.55 27.50
C MET A 1 2.29 6.34 26.73
N GLU A 2 0.98 6.16 26.63
CA GLU A 2 0.38 5.03 25.94
C GLU A 2 0.25 5.41 24.45
N ILE A 3 0.93 4.68 23.57
CA ILE A 3 0.80 4.89 22.13
C ILE A 3 -0.44 4.10 21.70
N ALA A 4 -1.56 4.79 21.50
CA ALA A 4 -2.75 4.21 20.89
C ALA A 4 -2.63 4.30 19.36
N VAL A 5 -2.62 3.14 18.70
CA VAL A 5 -2.67 3.07 17.23
C VAL A 5 -4.08 3.43 16.75
N GLN A 6 -4.18 4.44 15.88
CA GLN A 6 -5.43 4.81 15.22
C GLN A 6 -5.65 3.93 13.99
N LEU A 7 -6.25 2.75 14.16
CA LEU A 7 -6.40 1.75 13.10
C LEU A 7 -7.13 2.27 11.87
N ASP A 8 -8.12 3.15 12.05
CA ASP A 8 -8.86 3.74 10.92
C ASP A 8 -7.98 4.68 10.10
N ALA A 9 -7.11 5.46 10.76
CA ALA A 9 -6.14 6.31 10.07
C ALA A 9 -5.07 5.47 9.34
N VAL A 10 -4.63 4.35 9.93
CA VAL A 10 -3.71 3.42 9.28
C VAL A 10 -4.37 2.75 8.07
N GLN A 11 -5.65 2.39 8.16
CA GLN A 11 -6.41 1.85 7.04
C GLN A 11 -6.53 2.88 5.92
N ALA A 12 -6.93 4.11 6.24
CA ALA A 12 -7.04 5.20 5.26
C ALA A 12 -5.72 5.43 4.55
N LEU A 13 -4.60 5.48 5.28
CA LEU A 13 -3.27 5.59 4.69
C LEU A 13 -2.95 4.40 3.76
N GLY A 14 -3.32 3.18 4.15
CA GLY A 14 -3.14 1.99 3.32
C GLY A 14 -3.93 2.06 2.01
N GLU A 15 -5.17 2.55 2.07
CA GLU A 15 -6.03 2.79 0.91
C GLU A 15 -5.46 3.90 0.00
N GLU A 16 -5.03 5.03 0.59
CA GLU A 16 -4.40 6.15 -0.12
C GLU A 16 -3.14 5.72 -0.87
N LEU A 17 -2.25 4.95 -0.23
CA LEU A 17 -1.03 4.43 -0.87
C LEU A 17 -1.33 3.46 -2.00
N THR A 18 -2.36 2.64 -1.85
CA THR A 18 -2.80 1.70 -2.89
C THR A 18 -3.40 2.45 -4.09
N ALA A 19 -4.22 3.48 -3.83
CA ALA A 19 -4.78 4.35 -4.86
C ALA A 19 -3.69 5.14 -5.60
N LEU A 20 -2.75 5.74 -4.85
CA LEU A 20 -1.61 6.44 -5.41
C LEU A 20 -0.76 5.54 -6.31
N ALA A 21 -0.51 4.29 -5.89
CA ALA A 21 0.21 3.33 -6.71
C ALA A 21 -0.52 3.03 -8.03
N ALA A 22 -1.85 2.92 -8.00
CA ALA A 22 -2.66 2.71 -9.21
C ALA A 22 -2.62 3.93 -10.15
N GLU A 23 -2.72 5.15 -9.61
CA GLU A 23 -2.59 6.39 -10.39
C GLU A 23 -1.21 6.50 -11.05
N LEU A 24 -0.14 6.33 -10.27
CA LEU A 24 1.24 6.39 -10.76
C LEU A 24 1.54 5.29 -11.77
N SER A 25 0.92 4.11 -11.65
CA SER A 25 1.06 3.04 -12.65
C SER A 25 0.47 3.45 -14.01
N GLY A 26 -0.64 4.20 -14.02
CA GLY A 26 -1.20 4.75 -15.25
C GLY A 26 -0.27 5.77 -15.91
N ASP A 27 0.34 6.64 -15.10
CA ASP A 27 1.32 7.62 -15.57
C ASP A 27 2.63 6.96 -16.04
N ALA A 28 3.04 5.84 -15.44
CA ALA A 28 4.22 5.08 -15.84
C ALA A 28 4.11 4.57 -17.29
N ASP A 29 2.92 4.12 -17.70
CA ASP A 29 2.68 3.65 -19.06
C ASP A 29 2.79 4.80 -20.08
N LEU A 30 2.30 6.01 -19.73
CA LEU A 30 2.48 7.22 -20.53
C LEU A 30 3.96 7.62 -20.62
N CYS A 31 4.70 7.54 -19.50
CA CYS A 31 6.14 7.80 -19.48
C CYS A 31 6.90 6.82 -20.38
N ARG A 32 6.53 5.53 -20.36
CA ARG A 32 7.15 4.49 -21.19
C ARG A 32 6.90 4.73 -22.67
N SER A 33 5.67 5.05 -23.04
CA SER A 33 5.31 5.43 -24.42
C SER A 33 6.09 6.66 -24.90
N THR A 34 6.22 7.66 -24.04
CA THR A 34 6.97 8.89 -24.35
C THR A 34 8.46 8.64 -24.50
N ALA A 35 9.07 7.81 -23.64
CA ALA A 35 10.47 7.43 -23.73
C ALA A 35 10.79 6.71 -25.05
N VAL A 36 9.92 5.80 -25.49
CA VAL A 36 10.03 5.14 -26.80
C VAL A 36 9.91 6.16 -27.93
N SER A 37 8.93 7.05 -27.87
CA SER A 37 8.73 8.09 -28.89
C SER A 37 9.95 9.02 -29.01
N LEU A 38 10.57 9.41 -27.89
CA LEU A 38 11.79 10.21 -27.85
C LEU A 38 12.98 9.47 -28.48
N ALA A 39 13.12 8.17 -28.21
CA ALA A 39 14.18 7.34 -28.77
C ALA A 39 14.11 7.23 -30.30
N THR A 40 12.91 7.38 -30.88
CA THR A 40 12.67 7.21 -32.32
C THR A 40 12.34 8.51 -33.06
N ALA A 41 12.30 9.65 -32.38
CA ALA A 41 11.84 10.92 -32.96
C ALA A 41 12.77 11.46 -34.06
N THR A 42 14.08 11.24 -33.92
CA THR A 42 15.10 11.63 -34.90
C THR A 42 16.29 10.68 -34.80
N PRO A 43 17.05 10.43 -35.87
CA PRO A 43 18.33 9.74 -35.75
C PRO A 43 19.34 10.56 -34.94
N GLY A 44 20.20 9.88 -34.20
CA GLY A 44 21.41 10.45 -33.59
C GLY A 44 21.40 10.44 -32.06
N GLU A 45 22.56 10.85 -31.53
CA GLU A 45 22.91 10.76 -30.11
C GLU A 45 21.90 11.45 -29.17
N VAL A 46 21.27 12.54 -29.61
CA VAL A 46 20.26 13.25 -28.80
C VAL A 46 19.03 12.37 -28.55
N ALA A 47 18.53 11.67 -29.56
CA ALA A 47 17.38 10.78 -29.41
C ALA A 47 17.74 9.55 -28.57
N GLU A 48 18.94 8.99 -28.76
CA GLU A 48 19.46 7.90 -27.95
C GLU A 48 19.54 8.29 -26.46
N HIS A 49 20.10 9.47 -26.16
CA HIS A 49 20.23 9.97 -24.80
C HIS A 49 18.87 10.30 -24.16
N ALA A 50 17.95 10.91 -24.93
CA ALA A 50 16.59 11.20 -24.47
C ALA A 50 15.81 9.91 -24.18
N GLY A 51 15.93 8.91 -25.04
CA GLY A 51 15.34 7.57 -24.84
C GLY A 51 15.90 6.88 -23.59
N ALA A 52 17.23 6.86 -23.42
CA ALA A 52 17.87 6.28 -22.25
C ALA A 52 17.45 6.98 -20.95
N THR A 53 17.39 8.31 -20.96
CA THR A 53 16.92 9.11 -19.82
C THR A 53 15.45 8.80 -19.50
N GLY A 54 14.60 8.69 -20.52
CA GLY A 54 13.20 8.31 -20.37
C GLY A 54 13.04 6.90 -19.77
N GLN A 55 13.86 5.93 -20.17
CA GLN A 55 13.82 4.59 -19.59
C GLN A 55 14.32 4.54 -18.14
N ALA A 56 15.35 5.33 -17.82
CA ALA A 56 15.80 5.50 -16.44
C ALA A 56 14.68 6.09 -15.56
N TRP A 57 13.94 7.07 -16.08
CA TRP A 57 12.78 7.65 -15.40
C TRP A 57 11.66 6.63 -15.17
N VAL A 58 11.29 5.85 -16.20
CA VAL A 58 10.30 4.77 -16.07
C VAL A 58 10.69 3.79 -14.95
N SER A 59 11.96 3.41 -14.89
CA SER A 59 12.46 2.49 -13.85
C SER A 59 12.31 3.06 -12.44
N LEU A 60 12.51 4.37 -12.26
CA LEU A 60 12.31 5.05 -10.98
C LEU A 60 10.81 5.11 -10.61
N VAL A 61 9.94 5.41 -11.57
CA VAL A 61 8.48 5.44 -11.35
C VAL A 61 7.98 4.05 -10.96
N ASP A 62 8.40 2.99 -11.68
CA ASP A 62 8.03 1.60 -11.36
C ASP A 62 8.45 1.21 -9.93
N ALA A 63 9.62 1.66 -9.48
CA ALA A 63 10.08 1.43 -8.11
C ALA A 63 9.21 2.15 -7.06
N VAL A 64 8.79 3.39 -7.33
CA VAL A 64 7.90 4.16 -6.44
C VAL A 64 6.51 3.53 -6.40
N VAL A 65 5.95 3.14 -7.55
CA VAL A 65 4.68 2.42 -7.65
C VAL A 65 4.72 1.14 -6.82
N GLY A 66 5.74 0.31 -7.01
CA GLY A 66 5.92 -0.93 -6.26
C GLY A 66 6.04 -0.69 -4.75
N GLY A 67 6.80 0.33 -4.35
CA GLY A 67 6.95 0.71 -2.94
C GLY A 67 5.64 1.16 -2.30
N ALA A 68 4.87 2.03 -2.97
CA ALA A 68 3.59 2.51 -2.48
C ALA A 68 2.56 1.36 -2.38
N ALA A 69 2.48 0.50 -3.40
CA ALA A 69 1.59 -0.67 -3.38
C ALA A 69 1.94 -1.62 -2.23
N ALA A 70 3.22 -1.95 -2.06
CA ALA A 70 3.67 -2.86 -1.00
C ALA A 70 3.40 -2.28 0.40
N ALA A 71 3.67 -1.00 0.60
CA ALA A 71 3.38 -0.31 1.85
C ALA A 71 1.87 -0.29 2.14
N GLY A 72 1.04 0.09 1.15
CA GLY A 72 -0.41 0.11 1.28
C GLY A 72 -0.98 -1.26 1.67
N GLN A 73 -0.61 -2.31 0.93
CA GLN A 73 -1.03 -3.68 1.22
C GLN A 73 -0.59 -4.17 2.60
N THR A 74 0.62 -3.81 3.03
CA THR A 74 1.14 -4.18 4.36
C THR A 74 0.32 -3.54 5.47
N LEU A 75 -0.02 -2.25 5.34
CA LEU A 75 -0.83 -1.54 6.34
C LEU A 75 -2.24 -2.13 6.43
N LEU A 76 -2.87 -2.41 5.30
CA LEU A 76 -4.20 -3.02 5.25
C LEU A 76 -4.21 -4.42 5.89
N ALA A 77 -3.22 -5.25 5.57
CA ALA A 77 -3.06 -6.56 6.17
C ALA A 77 -2.85 -6.46 7.69
N ALA A 78 -2.04 -5.51 8.15
CA ALA A 78 -1.79 -5.29 9.57
C ALA A 78 -3.05 -4.85 10.32
N VAL A 79 -3.83 -3.91 9.76
CA VAL A 79 -5.11 -3.48 10.36
C VAL A 79 -6.09 -4.64 10.45
N HIS A 80 -6.22 -5.44 9.38
CA HIS A 80 -7.09 -6.60 9.36
C HIS A 80 -6.68 -7.62 10.45
N ALA A 81 -5.40 -7.96 10.54
CA ALA A 81 -4.88 -8.88 11.54
C ALA A 81 -5.12 -8.36 12.97
N TYR A 82 -4.92 -7.06 13.20
CA TYR A 82 -5.15 -6.46 14.51
C TYR A 82 -6.62 -6.54 14.92
N ARG A 83 -7.55 -6.21 14.01
CA ARG A 83 -9.00 -6.30 14.29
C ARG A 83 -9.45 -7.74 14.56
N LEU A 84 -8.89 -8.73 13.86
CA LEU A 84 -9.16 -10.15 14.14
C LEU A 84 -8.68 -10.56 15.53
N LEU A 85 -7.48 -10.12 15.93
CA LEU A 85 -6.94 -10.41 17.25
C LEU A 85 -7.78 -9.77 18.35
N ASP A 86 -8.19 -8.52 18.16
CA ASP A 86 -9.03 -7.77 19.10
C ASP A 86 -10.40 -8.45 19.30
N ALA A 87 -11.03 -8.90 18.21
CA ALA A 87 -12.26 -9.68 18.28
C ALA A 87 -12.08 -10.99 19.06
N ALA A 88 -11.00 -11.75 18.77
CA ALA A 88 -10.74 -13.01 19.45
C ALA A 88 -10.47 -12.85 20.96
N VAL A 89 -9.82 -11.75 21.36
CA VAL A 89 -9.62 -11.42 22.77
C VAL A 89 -10.96 -11.04 23.42
N SER A 90 -11.74 -10.19 22.76
CA SER A 90 -13.06 -9.77 23.24
C SER A 90 -14.01 -10.95 23.45
N ASP A 91 -14.06 -11.88 22.50
CA ASP A 91 -14.88 -13.10 22.59
C ASP A 91 -14.47 -13.97 23.79
N ARG A 92 -13.16 -14.13 24.02
CA ARG A 92 -12.64 -14.89 25.16
C ARG A 92 -13.03 -14.26 26.49
N LEU A 93 -12.93 -12.94 26.60
CA LEU A 93 -13.29 -12.20 27.82
C LEU A 93 -14.80 -12.27 28.08
N LEU A 94 -15.63 -12.17 27.04
CA LEU A 94 -17.07 -12.34 27.16
C LEU A 94 -17.43 -13.76 27.63
N ALA A 95 -16.83 -14.80 27.03
CA ALA A 95 -17.04 -16.19 27.44
C ALA A 95 -16.66 -16.43 28.91
N GLN A 96 -15.52 -15.90 29.37
CA GLN A 96 -15.10 -15.98 30.77
C GLN A 96 -16.09 -15.30 31.73
N ARG A 97 -16.62 -14.13 31.36
CA ARG A 97 -17.63 -13.42 32.16
C ARG A 97 -18.91 -14.23 32.30
N VAL A 98 -19.39 -14.83 31.21
CA VAL A 98 -20.60 -15.68 31.24
C VAL A 98 -20.40 -16.88 32.15
N LEU A 99 -19.24 -17.56 32.08
CA LEU A 99 -18.91 -18.67 32.97
C LEU A 99 -18.89 -18.23 34.44
N SER A 100 -18.21 -17.12 34.76
CA SER A 100 -18.15 -16.61 36.14
C SER A 100 -19.52 -16.21 36.70
N ALA A 101 -20.42 -15.70 35.86
CA ALA A 101 -21.77 -15.36 36.26
C ALA A 101 -22.63 -16.60 36.55
N ALA A 102 -22.47 -17.66 35.75
CA ALA A 102 -23.15 -18.94 35.97
C ALA A 102 -22.72 -19.60 37.28
N GLU A 103 -21.40 -19.59 37.58
CA GLU A 103 -20.85 -20.10 38.84
C GLU A 103 -21.34 -19.30 40.06
N ALA A 104 -21.54 -17.99 39.94
CA ALA A 104 -22.05 -17.15 41.03
C ALA A 104 -23.56 -17.34 41.32
N THR A 105 -24.30 -17.94 40.37
CA THR A 105 -25.75 -18.22 40.52
C THR A 105 -26.06 -19.68 40.88
N ALA A 106 -25.05 -20.54 40.94
CA ALA A 106 -25.15 -21.95 41.31
C ALA A 106 -24.81 -22.15 42.80
#